data_AF-A0A847MRY8-F1
#
_entry.id   AF-A0A847MRY8-F1
#
_cell.length_a   1.000
_cell.length_b   1.000
_cell.length_c   1.000
_cell.angle_alpha   90.00
_cell.angle_beta   90.00
_cell.angle_gamma   90.00
#
_symmetry.space_group_name_H-M   'P 1'
#
loop_
_entity.id
_entity.type
_entity.pdbx_description
1 polymer ?
#
loop_
_entity_poly.entity_id
_entity_poly.type
_entity_poly.pdbx_seq_one_letter_code
_entity_poly.pdbx_strand_id
1 'polypeptide(L)'
;LLDGLTAESLRGVLEDTVTATSPWDLDGQRTLSGGRLTTRTFLDILDHHEAPATLDGSAGELYRAWVMGAEEIPLLDQRDDALADYDAFVAGGPWAAPLGLRRAMSTWDYDLALEITRDRRQLPEHAGHLVDLADRVGVALDPEVQKAYESADHAQDYEVVARTVETVTHAIEQYAQARRVAEADHGPVTDLGARVLRVDDASAAARDRLDSGDYEGSVMASRATVERVDRATAVGALLLGGAVFVVVALLGTVLLIRFWRRARSGQPVATTAPDLSVPR
;
A
#
# COMPACT_ATOMS: atom_id res chain seq x y z
N LEU A 1 15.71 45.20 -1.34
CA LEU A 1 14.81 44.04 -1.57
C LEU A 1 15.58 42.83 -2.11
N LEU A 2 16.46 42.98 -3.11
CA LEU A 2 17.25 41.85 -3.64
C LEU A 2 18.74 41.92 -3.30
N ASP A 3 19.16 42.92 -2.52
CA ASP A 3 20.55 43.08 -2.09
C ASP A 3 20.85 42.04 -1.01
N GLY A 4 21.92 41.27 -1.18
CA GLY A 4 22.27 40.14 -0.30
C GLY A 4 21.83 38.75 -0.78
N LEU A 5 21.02 38.65 -1.85
CA LEU A 5 20.74 37.37 -2.49
C LEU A 5 22.00 36.80 -3.18
N THR A 6 22.14 35.48 -3.15
CA THR A 6 23.13 34.82 -4.02
C THR A 6 22.75 35.01 -5.49
N ALA A 7 23.72 34.90 -6.40
CA ALA A 7 23.43 34.97 -7.84
C ALA A 7 22.45 33.87 -8.31
N GLU A 8 22.39 32.75 -7.59
CA GLU A 8 21.45 31.66 -7.85
C GLU A 8 20.04 32.02 -7.41
N SER A 9 19.86 32.43 -6.15
CA SER A 9 18.57 32.86 -5.60
C SER A 9 18.00 34.05 -6.38
N LEU A 10 18.85 35.02 -6.74
CA LEU A 10 18.44 36.14 -7.58
C LEU A 10 17.94 35.67 -8.96
N ARG A 11 18.60 34.68 -9.57
CA ARG A 11 18.15 34.11 -10.84
C ARG A 11 16.80 33.40 -10.67
N GLY A 12 16.64 32.62 -9.61
CA GLY A 12 15.38 31.93 -9.28
C GLY A 12 14.22 32.93 -9.11
N VAL A 13 14.39 33.95 -8.27
CA VAL A 13 13.40 35.02 -8.10
C VAL A 13 13.03 35.66 -9.45
N LEU A 14 14.02 36.01 -10.27
CA LEU A 14 13.77 36.63 -11.58
C LEU A 14 13.05 35.69 -12.55
N GLU A 15 13.43 34.42 -12.58
CA GLU A 15 12.78 33.40 -13.41
C GLU A 15 11.31 33.26 -13.02
N ASP A 16 11.04 33.00 -11.73
CA ASP A 16 9.68 32.81 -11.20
C ASP A 16 8.82 34.07 -11.34
N THR A 17 9.42 35.26 -11.19
CA THR A 17 8.74 36.53 -11.42
C THR A 17 8.34 36.70 -12.89
N VAL A 18 9.23 36.34 -13.83
CA VAL A 18 8.97 36.46 -15.28
C VAL A 18 7.93 35.45 -15.75
N THR A 19 7.95 34.23 -15.22
CA THR A 19 6.99 33.18 -15.56
C THR A 19 5.72 33.20 -14.73
N ALA A 20 5.66 34.07 -13.71
CA ALA A 20 4.63 34.05 -12.68
C ALA A 20 4.45 32.64 -12.09
N THR A 21 5.57 32.01 -11.72
CA THR A 21 5.57 30.70 -11.07
C THR A 21 5.03 30.84 -9.65
N SER A 22 4.02 30.04 -9.30
CA SER A 22 3.53 29.95 -7.93
C SER A 22 4.52 29.12 -7.10
N PRO A 23 4.98 29.58 -5.93
CA PRO A 23 5.82 28.77 -5.03
C PRO A 23 5.05 27.58 -4.43
N TRP A 24 3.72 27.53 -4.66
CA TRP A 24 2.83 26.46 -4.24
C TRP A 24 2.62 25.39 -5.34
N ASP A 25 3.24 25.53 -6.51
CA ASP A 25 3.25 24.46 -7.50
C ASP A 25 4.20 23.33 -7.09
N LEU A 26 3.87 22.12 -7.52
CA LEU A 26 4.78 20.97 -7.36
C LEU A 26 5.88 21.05 -8.40
N ASP A 27 7.04 20.45 -8.10
CA ASP A 27 8.17 20.39 -9.02
C ASP A 27 7.76 19.87 -10.41
N GLY A 28 8.09 20.65 -11.45
CA GLY A 28 7.74 20.33 -12.83
C GLY A 28 6.26 20.51 -13.20
N GLN A 29 5.41 20.93 -12.26
CA GLN A 29 4.02 21.30 -12.51
C GLN A 29 3.85 22.82 -12.56
N ARG A 30 2.80 23.28 -13.25
CA ARG A 30 2.45 24.70 -13.42
C ARG A 30 0.94 24.89 -13.32
N THR A 31 0.33 24.22 -12.34
CA THR A 31 -1.13 24.15 -12.19
C THR A 31 -1.69 25.44 -11.61
N LEU A 32 -0.90 26.13 -10.77
CA LEU A 32 -1.23 27.42 -10.16
C LEU A 32 -0.51 28.59 -10.86
N SER A 33 0.57 28.30 -11.58
CA SER A 33 1.40 29.26 -12.34
C SER A 33 0.76 29.73 -13.64
N GLY A 34 1.29 30.84 -14.19
CA GLY A 34 0.90 31.36 -15.52
C GLY A 34 -0.17 32.47 -15.49
N GLY A 35 -0.52 32.94 -14.29
CA GLY A 35 -1.37 34.11 -14.08
C GLY A 35 -0.62 35.44 -14.22
N ARG A 36 -1.31 36.54 -13.93
CA ARG A 36 -0.68 37.86 -13.81
C ARG A 36 0.10 37.91 -12.50
N LEU A 37 1.38 38.31 -12.55
CA LEU A 37 2.16 38.61 -11.33
C LEU A 37 1.43 39.68 -10.52
N THR A 38 1.06 39.33 -9.29
CA THR A 38 0.48 40.27 -8.32
C THR A 38 1.50 40.62 -7.24
N THR A 39 1.27 41.71 -6.53
CA THR A 39 2.06 42.10 -5.35
C THR A 39 2.16 40.97 -4.33
N ARG A 40 1.05 40.26 -4.11
CA ARG A 40 0.92 39.10 -3.20
C ARG A 40 1.75 37.90 -3.67
N THR A 41 1.59 37.52 -4.94
CA THR A 41 2.40 36.46 -5.56
C THR A 41 3.89 36.79 -5.52
N PHE A 42 4.26 38.06 -5.72
CA PHE A 42 5.66 38.47 -5.63
C PHE A 42 6.20 38.36 -4.19
N LEU A 43 5.38 38.62 -3.15
CA LEU A 43 5.79 38.36 -1.76
C LEU A 43 6.05 36.87 -1.53
N ASP A 44 5.15 36.00 -1.99
CA ASP A 44 5.33 34.56 -1.82
C ASP A 44 6.58 34.05 -2.56
N ILE A 45 6.88 34.57 -3.76
CA ILE A 45 8.13 34.27 -4.48
C ILE A 45 9.35 34.74 -3.67
N LEU A 46 9.31 35.94 -3.10
CA LEU A 46 10.42 36.47 -2.30
C LEU A 46 10.67 35.61 -1.07
N ASP A 47 9.62 35.21 -0.36
CA ASP A 47 9.75 34.36 0.83
C ASP A 47 10.22 32.94 0.47
N HIS A 48 9.72 32.36 -0.63
CA HIS A 48 10.18 31.05 -1.12
C HIS A 48 11.69 31.01 -1.42
N HIS A 49 12.25 32.12 -1.90
CA HIS A 49 13.68 32.26 -2.16
C HIS A 49 14.47 32.87 -0.99
N GLU A 50 13.86 32.95 0.21
CA GLU A 50 14.45 33.51 1.43
C GLU A 50 15.06 34.92 1.21
N ALA A 51 14.39 35.76 0.42
CA ALA A 51 14.93 37.06 0.03
C ALA A 51 15.10 38.01 1.24
N PRO A 52 16.34 38.48 1.53
CA PRO A 52 16.59 39.32 2.69
C PRO A 52 15.98 40.72 2.51
N ALA A 53 15.36 41.23 3.56
CA ALA A 53 14.98 42.64 3.63
C ALA A 53 16.01 43.46 4.42
N THR A 54 16.23 44.70 3.96
CA THR A 54 17.15 45.67 4.59
C THR A 54 16.58 46.29 5.88
N LEU A 55 15.28 46.10 6.14
CA LEU A 55 14.61 46.44 7.39
C LEU A 55 14.23 45.11 8.06
N ASP A 56 14.88 44.83 9.18
CA ASP A 56 14.56 43.81 10.19
C ASP A 56 14.52 42.32 9.76
N GLY A 57 14.68 42.00 8.47
CA GLY A 57 15.18 40.69 8.02
C GLY A 57 14.24 39.83 7.16
N SER A 58 13.00 40.25 6.85
CA SER A 58 12.08 39.48 5.97
C SER A 58 11.32 40.35 4.95
N ALA A 59 10.93 39.77 3.82
CA ALA A 59 10.14 40.47 2.81
C ALA A 59 8.76 40.91 3.35
N GLY A 60 8.19 40.14 4.29
CA GLY A 60 6.93 40.47 4.98
C GLY A 60 6.95 41.82 5.71
N GLU A 61 8.00 42.12 6.49
CA GLU A 61 8.10 43.42 7.19
C GLU A 61 8.24 44.59 6.24
N LEU A 62 8.98 44.42 5.15
CA LEU A 62 9.09 45.44 4.12
C LEU A 62 7.75 45.70 3.44
N TYR A 63 6.98 44.65 3.18
CA TYR A 63 5.64 44.77 2.63
C TYR A 63 4.68 45.46 3.59
N ARG A 64 4.71 45.12 4.88
CA ARG A 64 3.93 45.78 5.93
C ARG A 64 4.25 47.27 6.03
N ALA A 65 5.52 47.65 5.89
CA ALA A 65 5.95 49.04 6.01
C ALA A 65 5.69 49.91 4.78
N TRP A 66 5.80 49.35 3.56
CA TRP A 66 5.90 50.16 2.34
C TRP A 66 4.93 49.81 1.22
N VAL A 67 4.30 48.62 1.26
CA VAL A 67 3.52 48.11 0.13
C VAL A 67 2.05 47.95 0.48
N MET A 68 1.74 47.35 1.64
CA MET A 68 0.38 47.04 2.05
C MET A 68 -0.33 48.24 2.70
N GLY A 69 -1.63 48.38 2.43
CA GLY A 69 -2.50 49.30 3.15
C GLY A 69 -2.76 48.84 4.59
N ALA A 70 -3.18 49.75 5.48
CA ALA A 70 -3.47 49.42 6.88
C ALA A 70 -4.54 48.33 7.04
N GLU A 71 -5.48 48.27 6.10
CA GLU A 71 -6.53 47.26 5.98
C GLU A 71 -6.04 45.89 5.50
N GLU A 72 -4.87 45.82 4.86
CA GLU A 72 -4.26 44.59 4.36
C GLU A 72 -3.24 44.01 5.34
N ILE A 73 -2.76 44.78 6.33
CA ILE A 73 -1.83 44.29 7.35
C ILE A 73 -2.37 43.05 8.09
N PRO A 74 -3.65 42.99 8.52
CA PRO A 74 -4.18 41.77 9.15
C PRO A 74 -4.11 40.52 8.26
N LEU A 75 -4.08 40.69 6.93
CA LEU A 75 -3.95 39.59 5.98
C LEU A 75 -2.53 39.01 5.96
N LEU A 76 -1.50 39.81 6.29
CA LEU A 76 -0.14 39.31 6.50
C LEU A 76 -0.04 38.48 7.78
N ASP A 77 -0.73 38.89 8.86
CA ASP A 77 -0.75 38.11 10.10
C ASP A 77 -1.45 36.75 9.87
N GLN A 78 -2.57 36.75 9.14
CA GLN A 78 -3.25 35.50 8.72
C GLN A 78 -2.38 34.60 7.84
N ARG A 79 -1.53 35.20 7.00
CA ARG A 79 -0.58 34.46 6.17
C ARG A 79 0.42 33.70 7.02
N ASP A 80 0.99 34.34 8.03
CA ASP A 80 1.97 33.72 8.93
C ASP A 80 1.35 32.52 9.68
N ASP A 81 0.11 32.67 10.15
CA ASP A 81 -0.65 31.57 10.76
C ASP A 81 -0.92 30.43 9.77
N ALA A 82 -1.37 30.75 8.54
CA ALA A 82 -1.65 29.75 7.50
C ALA A 82 -0.39 29.03 7.02
N LEU A 83 0.75 29.72 6.94
CA LEU A 83 2.06 29.13 6.63
C LEU A 83 2.46 28.09 7.69
N ALA A 84 2.34 28.45 8.98
CA ALA A 84 2.66 27.53 10.07
C ALA A 84 1.79 26.25 10.03
N ASP A 85 0.48 26.39 9.78
CA ASP A 85 -0.44 25.27 9.64
C ASP A 85 -0.18 24.44 8.37
N TYR A 86 0.18 25.09 7.26
CA TYR A 86 0.56 24.44 6.02
C TYR A 86 1.83 23.60 6.20
N ASP A 87 2.87 24.15 6.82
CA ASP A 87 4.13 23.45 7.07
C ASP A 87 3.93 22.26 8.01
N ALA A 88 3.12 22.42 9.06
CA ALA A 88 2.74 21.33 9.95
C ALA A 88 1.96 20.23 9.22
N PHE A 89 1.06 20.60 8.29
CA PHE A 89 0.33 19.66 7.46
C PHE A 89 1.26 18.87 6.54
N VAL A 90 2.17 19.55 5.82
CA VAL A 90 3.14 18.91 4.92
C VAL A 90 4.11 18.00 5.67
N ALA A 91 4.61 18.44 6.83
CA ALA A 91 5.50 17.63 7.67
C ALA A 91 4.85 16.33 8.20
N GLY A 92 3.51 16.26 8.19
CA GLY A 92 2.76 15.11 8.67
C GLY A 92 2.70 13.93 7.70
N GLY A 93 3.18 14.06 6.45
CA GLY A 93 3.02 13.01 5.45
C GLY A 93 4.13 12.99 4.37
N PRO A 94 4.19 11.91 3.59
CA PRO A 94 5.24 11.71 2.58
C PRO A 94 4.94 12.38 1.23
N TRP A 95 3.70 12.84 1.03
CA TRP A 95 3.23 13.42 -0.23
C TRP A 95 3.01 14.91 -0.09
N ALA A 96 3.06 15.62 -1.21
CA ALA A 96 2.85 17.06 -1.20
C ALA A 96 1.40 17.41 -0.86
N ALA A 97 1.18 18.61 -0.31
CA ALA A 97 -0.15 19.09 0.05
C ALA A 97 -1.13 18.99 -1.15
N PRO A 98 -2.41 18.66 -0.92
CA PRO A 98 -3.41 18.62 -1.97
C PRO A 98 -3.58 19.96 -2.71
N LEU A 99 -4.00 19.88 -3.97
CA LEU A 99 -4.17 21.04 -4.85
C LEU A 99 -5.06 22.13 -4.26
N GLY A 100 -6.15 21.76 -3.58
CA GLY A 100 -7.08 22.74 -3.00
C GLY A 100 -6.43 23.59 -1.93
N LEU A 101 -5.63 22.97 -1.06
CA LEU A 101 -4.85 23.69 -0.04
C LEU A 101 -3.78 24.59 -0.69
N ARG A 102 -3.01 24.06 -1.64
CA ARG A 102 -1.99 24.83 -2.37
C ARG A 102 -2.60 26.02 -3.13
N ARG A 103 -3.79 25.83 -3.70
CA ARG A 103 -4.54 26.90 -4.37
C ARG A 103 -4.97 27.98 -3.38
N ALA A 104 -5.57 27.59 -2.24
CA ALA A 104 -5.99 28.53 -1.20
C ALA A 104 -4.82 29.41 -0.74
N MET A 105 -3.65 28.80 -0.52
CA MET A 105 -2.40 29.53 -0.23
C MET A 105 -2.02 30.50 -1.37
N SER A 106 -2.03 30.02 -2.62
CA SER A 106 -1.65 30.85 -3.79
C SER A 106 -2.60 32.04 -4.04
N THR A 107 -3.88 31.93 -3.66
CA THR A 107 -4.88 32.98 -3.83
C THR A 107 -5.07 33.85 -2.59
N TRP A 108 -4.31 33.59 -1.52
CA TRP A 108 -4.41 34.27 -0.23
C TRP A 108 -5.81 34.12 0.42
N ASP A 109 -6.42 32.95 0.23
CA ASP A 109 -7.65 32.56 0.91
C ASP A 109 -7.30 31.78 2.18
N TYR A 110 -6.75 32.48 3.17
CA TYR A 110 -6.19 31.86 4.38
C TYR A 110 -7.27 31.27 5.28
N ASP A 111 -8.47 31.85 5.30
CA ASP A 111 -9.60 31.26 6.01
C ASP A 111 -9.91 29.86 5.47
N LEU A 112 -9.95 29.69 4.14
CA LEU A 112 -10.12 28.39 3.51
C LEU A 112 -8.92 27.46 3.76
N ALA A 113 -7.69 27.96 3.68
CA ALA A 113 -6.50 27.16 3.96
C ALA A 113 -6.53 26.59 5.39
N LEU A 114 -6.82 27.43 6.39
CA LEU A 114 -6.96 27.05 7.80
C LEU A 114 -8.15 26.12 8.06
N GLU A 115 -9.24 26.27 7.30
CA GLU A 115 -10.36 25.32 7.33
C GLU A 115 -9.91 23.94 6.84
N ILE A 116 -9.25 23.88 5.68
CA ILE A 116 -8.76 22.62 5.09
C ILE A 116 -7.77 21.92 6.02
N THR A 117 -6.75 22.62 6.53
CA THR A 117 -5.74 22.02 7.42
C THR A 117 -6.38 21.49 8.71
N ARG A 118 -7.35 22.21 9.29
CA ARG A 118 -8.08 21.78 10.49
C ARG A 118 -8.94 20.56 10.22
N ASP A 119 -9.77 20.58 9.18
CA ASP A 119 -10.74 19.53 8.88
C ASP A 119 -10.07 18.27 8.32
N ARG A 120 -8.90 18.41 7.69
CA ARG A 120 -8.14 17.33 7.07
C ARG A 120 -6.83 17.02 7.78
N ARG A 121 -6.68 17.43 9.04
CA ARG A 121 -5.43 17.29 9.82
C ARG A 121 -4.82 15.88 9.87
N GLN A 122 -5.65 14.84 9.76
CA GLN A 122 -5.22 13.43 9.82
C GLN A 122 -4.83 12.86 8.45
N LEU A 123 -5.14 13.57 7.36
CA LEU A 123 -4.94 13.08 6.01
C LEU A 123 -3.46 12.81 5.68
N PRO A 124 -2.48 13.67 6.05
CA PRO A 124 -1.06 13.39 5.88
C PRO A 124 -0.59 12.16 6.67
N GLU A 125 -1.03 12.01 7.93
CA GLU A 125 -0.67 10.89 8.79
C GLU A 125 -1.17 9.55 8.21
N HIS A 126 -2.40 9.52 7.69
CA HIS A 126 -2.94 8.32 7.04
C HIS A 126 -2.16 7.96 5.76
N ALA A 127 -1.74 8.96 4.96
CA ALA A 127 -0.88 8.73 3.81
C ALA A 127 0.50 8.17 4.22
N GLY A 128 1.10 8.70 5.29
CA GLY A 128 2.34 8.18 5.86
C GLY A 128 2.21 6.73 6.32
N HIS A 129 1.15 6.41 7.06
CA HIS A 129 0.87 5.04 7.49
C HIS A 129 0.74 4.07 6.31
N LEU A 130 0.07 4.48 5.23
CA LEU A 130 -0.08 3.69 4.01
C LEU A 130 1.27 3.40 3.35
N VAL A 131 2.12 4.43 3.15
CA VAL A 131 3.46 4.27 2.56
C VAL A 131 4.33 3.35 3.42
N ASP A 132 4.39 3.59 4.72
CA ASP A 132 5.14 2.76 5.66
C ASP A 132 4.67 1.30 5.65
N LEU A 133 3.35 1.07 5.56
CA LEU A 133 2.79 -0.27 5.50
C LEU A 133 3.17 -0.97 4.19
N ALA A 134 3.06 -0.28 3.05
CA ALA A 134 3.43 -0.80 1.75
C ALA A 134 4.91 -1.22 1.71
N ASP A 135 5.80 -0.37 2.24
CA ASP A 135 7.24 -0.65 2.34
C ASP A 135 7.52 -1.86 3.23
N ARG A 136 6.92 -1.93 4.42
CA ARG A 136 7.09 -3.09 5.33
C ARG A 136 6.62 -4.41 4.72
N VAL A 137 5.57 -4.37 3.89
CA VAL A 137 5.01 -5.56 3.24
C VAL A 137 5.72 -5.87 1.92
N GLY A 138 6.47 -4.91 1.36
CA GLY A 138 7.13 -5.04 0.07
C GLY A 138 6.14 -5.03 -1.10
N VAL A 139 5.15 -4.14 -1.03
CA VAL A 139 4.15 -3.90 -2.09
C VAL A 139 4.40 -2.49 -2.65
N ALA A 140 4.42 -2.36 -3.98
CA ALA A 140 4.49 -1.05 -4.60
C ALA A 140 3.12 -0.40 -4.59
N LEU A 141 3.04 0.86 -4.17
CA LEU A 141 1.79 1.62 -4.27
C LEU A 141 1.55 2.04 -5.72
N ASP A 142 0.29 1.99 -6.14
CA ASP A 142 -0.14 2.56 -7.42
C ASP A 142 0.09 4.09 -7.39
N PRO A 143 0.88 4.65 -8.32
CA PRO A 143 1.14 6.09 -8.36
C PRO A 143 -0.13 6.94 -8.52
N GLU A 144 -1.24 6.37 -9.02
CA GLU A 144 -2.52 7.07 -9.07
C GLU A 144 -3.10 7.37 -7.68
N VAL A 145 -2.70 6.65 -6.61
CA VAL A 145 -3.11 6.95 -5.23
C VAL A 145 -2.46 8.25 -4.74
N GLN A 146 -1.14 8.39 -4.91
CA GLN A 146 -0.42 9.62 -4.59
C GLN A 146 -0.97 10.79 -5.42
N LYS A 147 -1.15 10.58 -6.74
CA LYS A 147 -1.69 11.60 -7.62
C LYS A 147 -3.11 12.01 -7.24
N ALA A 148 -3.98 11.07 -6.84
CA ALA A 148 -5.32 11.39 -6.35
C ALA A 148 -5.25 12.25 -5.07
N TYR A 149 -4.32 11.96 -4.16
CA TYR A 149 -4.07 12.79 -2.98
C TYR A 149 -3.63 14.20 -3.35
N GLU A 150 -2.58 14.34 -4.15
CA GLU A 150 -1.96 15.62 -4.49
C GLU A 150 -2.83 16.50 -5.41
N SER A 151 -3.75 15.88 -6.16
CA SER A 151 -4.70 16.55 -7.04
C SER A 151 -6.04 16.88 -6.39
N ALA A 152 -6.31 16.40 -5.17
CA ALA A 152 -7.56 16.68 -4.48
C ALA A 152 -7.73 18.19 -4.23
N ASP A 153 -8.90 18.69 -4.58
CA ASP A 153 -9.10 20.11 -4.76
C ASP A 153 -10.29 20.65 -3.94
N HIS A 154 -11.37 19.88 -3.87
CA HIS A 154 -12.58 20.26 -3.17
C HIS A 154 -12.90 19.30 -2.02
N ALA A 155 -13.84 19.70 -1.14
CA ALA A 155 -14.31 18.90 0.00
C ALA A 155 -14.57 17.42 -0.33
N GLN A 156 -15.26 17.18 -1.45
CA GLN A 156 -15.60 15.84 -1.94
C GLN A 156 -14.38 15.03 -2.39
N ASP A 157 -13.37 15.67 -2.99
CA ASP A 157 -12.15 14.98 -3.44
C ASP A 157 -11.37 14.49 -2.22
N TYR A 158 -11.29 15.27 -1.15
CA TYR A 158 -10.67 14.84 0.11
C TYR A 158 -11.35 13.61 0.72
N GLU A 159 -12.68 13.53 0.65
CA GLU A 159 -13.43 12.35 1.13
C GLU A 159 -13.19 11.12 0.26
N VAL A 160 -13.02 11.31 -1.05
CA VAL A 160 -12.62 10.23 -1.96
C VAL A 160 -11.21 9.76 -1.62
N VAL A 161 -10.24 10.67 -1.46
CA VAL A 161 -8.86 10.33 -1.10
C VAL A 161 -8.80 9.60 0.25
N ALA A 162 -9.50 10.09 1.27
CA ALA A 162 -9.51 9.45 2.58
C ALA A 162 -10.02 8.00 2.50
N ARG A 163 -11.12 7.77 1.78
CA ARG A 163 -11.65 6.41 1.54
C ARG A 163 -10.71 5.54 0.71
N THR A 164 -10.06 6.12 -0.31
CA THR A 164 -9.06 5.40 -1.11
C THR A 164 -7.90 4.96 -0.23
N VAL A 165 -7.29 5.87 0.54
CA VAL A 165 -6.18 5.56 1.45
C VAL A 165 -6.57 4.47 2.45
N GLU A 166 -7.76 4.54 3.04
CA GLU A 166 -8.28 3.50 3.95
C GLU A 166 -8.46 2.15 3.23
N THR A 167 -9.05 2.16 2.03
CA THR A 167 -9.29 0.95 1.23
C THR A 167 -7.98 0.26 0.84
N VAL A 168 -6.99 1.03 0.38
CA VAL A 168 -5.67 0.50 0.02
C VAL A 168 -4.96 -0.03 1.26
N THR A 169 -4.99 0.71 2.37
CA THR A 169 -4.39 0.27 3.65
C THR A 169 -4.99 -1.07 4.07
N HIS A 170 -6.32 -1.17 4.09
CA HIS A 170 -7.00 -2.41 4.44
C HIS A 170 -6.62 -3.58 3.53
N ALA A 171 -6.53 -3.35 2.21
CA ALA A 171 -6.14 -4.40 1.26
C ALA A 171 -4.71 -4.90 1.51
N ILE A 172 -3.76 -4.00 1.77
CA ILE A 172 -2.38 -4.38 2.10
C ILE A 172 -2.30 -5.14 3.43
N GLU A 173 -3.07 -4.74 4.45
CA GLU A 173 -3.16 -5.47 5.72
C GLU A 173 -3.70 -6.88 5.55
N GLN A 174 -4.78 -7.05 4.77
CA GLN A 174 -5.37 -8.36 4.49
C GLN A 174 -4.38 -9.26 3.73
N TYR A 175 -3.67 -8.72 2.75
CA TYR A 175 -2.60 -9.45 2.04
C TYR A 175 -1.46 -9.84 2.98
N ALA A 176 -0.99 -8.91 3.82
CA ALA A 176 0.08 -9.18 4.78
C ALA A 176 -0.32 -10.27 5.77
N GLN A 177 -1.57 -10.29 6.23
CA GLN A 177 -2.11 -11.36 7.05
C GLN A 177 -2.15 -12.70 6.31
N ALA A 178 -2.71 -12.72 5.10
CA ALA A 178 -2.79 -13.92 4.28
C ALA A 178 -1.41 -14.53 3.99
N ARG A 179 -0.41 -13.68 3.71
CA ARG A 179 0.99 -14.10 3.52
C ARG A 179 1.56 -14.75 4.78
N ARG A 180 1.41 -14.12 5.95
CA ARG A 180 1.86 -14.70 7.23
C ARG A 180 1.23 -16.06 7.52
N VAL A 181 -0.06 -16.22 7.20
CA VAL A 181 -0.78 -17.49 7.36
C VAL A 181 -0.28 -18.54 6.37
N ALA A 182 -0.03 -18.17 5.12
CA ALA A 182 0.49 -19.08 4.10
C ALA A 182 1.93 -19.55 4.39
N GLU A 183 2.78 -18.66 4.92
CA GLU A 183 4.21 -18.92 5.17
C GLU A 183 4.49 -19.55 6.55
N ALA A 184 3.50 -19.66 7.42
CA ALA A 184 3.68 -20.28 8.72
C ALA A 184 4.03 -21.78 8.59
N ASP A 185 4.86 -22.29 9.50
CA ASP A 185 5.19 -23.71 9.56
C ASP A 185 4.00 -24.49 10.15
N HIS A 186 3.29 -25.22 9.29
CA HIS A 186 2.09 -25.99 9.65
C HIS A 186 2.34 -27.50 9.75
N GLY A 187 3.60 -27.92 9.62
CA GLY A 187 3.99 -29.32 9.59
C GLY A 187 3.61 -30.07 8.30
N PRO A 188 4.15 -31.29 8.11
CA PRO A 188 4.16 -31.99 6.82
C PRO A 188 2.78 -32.41 6.31
N VAL A 189 1.81 -32.60 7.20
CA VAL A 189 0.42 -32.94 6.84
C VAL A 189 -0.24 -31.74 6.16
N THR A 190 -0.14 -30.57 6.79
CA THR A 190 -0.75 -29.35 6.29
C THR A 190 -0.08 -28.88 5.02
N ASP A 191 1.25 -28.97 4.92
CA ASP A 191 2.00 -28.65 3.71
C ASP A 191 1.50 -29.45 2.49
N LEU A 192 1.21 -30.74 2.67
CA LEU A 192 0.66 -31.57 1.60
C LEU A 192 -0.72 -31.06 1.17
N GLY A 193 -1.58 -30.74 2.13
CA GLY A 193 -2.89 -30.16 1.84
C GLY A 193 -2.81 -28.79 1.17
N ALA A 194 -1.87 -27.95 1.60
CA ALA A 194 -1.67 -26.60 1.08
C ALA A 194 -1.23 -26.61 -0.38
N ARG A 195 -0.34 -27.55 -0.76
CA ARG A 195 0.04 -27.79 -2.16
C ARG A 195 -1.14 -28.23 -3.01
N VAL A 196 -1.97 -29.16 -2.51
CA VAL A 196 -3.16 -29.63 -3.24
C VAL A 196 -4.19 -28.51 -3.40
N LEU A 197 -4.36 -27.68 -2.37
CA LEU A 197 -5.28 -26.54 -2.40
C LEU A 197 -4.71 -25.30 -3.08
N ARG A 198 -3.45 -25.35 -3.56
CA ARG A 198 -2.78 -24.26 -4.27
C ARG A 198 -2.82 -22.95 -3.46
N VAL A 199 -2.38 -23.00 -2.20
CA VAL A 199 -2.30 -21.83 -1.30
C VAL A 199 -1.38 -20.76 -1.89
N ASP A 200 -0.22 -21.15 -2.40
CA ASP A 200 0.76 -20.21 -2.99
C ASP A 200 0.18 -19.43 -4.17
N ASP A 201 -0.58 -20.11 -5.05
CA ASP A 201 -1.23 -19.47 -6.20
C ASP A 201 -2.32 -18.48 -5.76
N ALA A 202 -3.01 -18.74 -4.64
CA ALA A 202 -3.98 -17.80 -4.08
C ALA A 202 -3.30 -16.56 -3.50
N SER A 203 -2.18 -16.75 -2.80
CA SER A 203 -1.38 -15.64 -2.26
C SER A 203 -0.76 -14.79 -3.39
N ALA A 204 -0.23 -15.43 -4.43
CA ALA A 204 0.25 -14.75 -5.63
C ALA A 204 -0.86 -13.96 -6.32
N ALA A 205 -2.05 -14.54 -6.48
CA ALA A 205 -3.19 -13.85 -7.07
C ALA A 205 -3.74 -12.68 -6.23
N ALA A 206 -3.48 -12.65 -4.91
CA ALA A 206 -3.77 -11.50 -4.07
C ALA A 206 -2.75 -10.38 -4.29
N ARG A 207 -1.47 -10.73 -4.44
CA ARG A 207 -0.40 -9.78 -4.78
C ARG A 207 -0.62 -9.14 -6.16
N ASP A 208 -0.87 -9.95 -7.19
CA ASP A 208 -1.08 -9.47 -8.55
C ASP A 208 -2.21 -8.44 -8.63
N ARG A 209 -3.25 -8.62 -7.79
CA ARG A 209 -4.37 -7.68 -7.70
C ARG A 209 -4.04 -6.39 -6.97
N LEU A 210 -3.22 -6.44 -5.91
CA LEU A 210 -2.68 -5.21 -5.30
C LEU A 210 -1.87 -4.43 -6.33
N ASP A 211 -0.97 -5.11 -7.03
CA ASP A 211 -0.09 -4.50 -8.02
C ASP A 211 -0.88 -3.92 -9.22
N SER A 212 -2.10 -4.41 -9.48
CA SER A 212 -3.00 -3.87 -10.51
C SER A 212 -4.05 -2.88 -10.01
N GLY A 213 -4.00 -2.46 -8.74
CA GLY A 213 -5.00 -1.56 -8.14
C GLY A 213 -6.39 -2.19 -7.89
N ASP A 214 -6.55 -3.51 -8.04
CA ASP A 214 -7.78 -4.25 -7.69
C ASP A 214 -7.79 -4.59 -6.19
N TYR A 215 -7.94 -3.56 -5.36
CA TYR A 215 -7.86 -3.68 -3.90
C TYR A 215 -8.95 -4.60 -3.32
N GLU A 216 -10.18 -4.52 -3.84
CA GLU A 216 -11.28 -5.39 -3.41
C GLU A 216 -11.02 -6.86 -3.78
N GLY A 217 -10.59 -7.11 -5.03
CA GLY A 217 -10.23 -8.45 -5.45
C GLY A 217 -9.04 -9.01 -4.67
N SER A 218 -8.07 -8.18 -4.29
CA SER A 218 -6.96 -8.59 -3.42
C SER A 218 -7.46 -9.04 -2.04
N VAL A 219 -8.38 -8.29 -1.43
CA VAL A 219 -9.00 -8.69 -0.15
C VAL A 219 -9.69 -10.04 -0.29
N MET A 220 -10.47 -10.26 -1.35
CA MET A 220 -11.13 -11.56 -1.58
C MET A 220 -10.12 -12.69 -1.77
N ALA A 221 -9.06 -12.48 -2.56
CA ALA A 221 -8.01 -13.49 -2.79
C ALA A 221 -7.22 -13.79 -1.50
N SER A 222 -6.96 -12.77 -0.68
CA SER A 222 -6.33 -12.90 0.64
C SER A 222 -7.17 -13.76 1.58
N ARG A 223 -8.48 -13.51 1.66
CA ARG A 223 -9.40 -14.35 2.44
C ARG A 223 -9.45 -15.79 1.94
N ALA A 224 -9.53 -15.99 0.63
CA ALA A 224 -9.50 -17.32 0.03
C ALA A 224 -8.20 -18.08 0.34
N THR A 225 -7.07 -17.37 0.48
CA THR A 225 -5.78 -17.95 0.90
C THR A 225 -5.88 -18.47 2.33
N VAL A 226 -6.37 -17.65 3.27
CA VAL A 226 -6.57 -18.05 4.68
C VAL A 226 -7.50 -19.26 4.79
N GLU A 227 -8.65 -19.23 4.11
CA GLU A 227 -9.61 -20.35 4.11
C GLU A 227 -9.04 -21.65 3.52
N ARG A 228 -8.09 -21.56 2.58
CA ARG A 228 -7.41 -22.74 2.02
C ARG A 228 -6.40 -23.30 3.00
N VAL A 229 -5.67 -22.45 3.72
CA VAL A 229 -4.75 -22.89 4.78
C VAL A 229 -5.52 -23.60 5.90
N ASP A 230 -6.65 -23.04 6.35
CA ASP A 230 -7.48 -23.67 7.39
C ASP A 230 -7.98 -25.06 7.00
N ARG A 231 -8.27 -25.27 5.71
CA ARG A 231 -8.70 -26.58 5.17
C ARG A 231 -7.55 -27.51 4.82
N ALA A 232 -6.33 -27.01 4.68
CA ALA A 232 -5.17 -27.77 4.25
C ALA A 232 -4.88 -28.94 5.20
N THR A 233 -5.02 -28.74 6.52
CA THR A 233 -4.79 -29.80 7.52
C THR A 233 -5.73 -30.99 7.31
N ALA A 234 -7.02 -30.72 7.08
CA ALA A 234 -8.02 -31.76 6.86
C ALA A 234 -7.78 -32.52 5.54
N VAL A 235 -7.47 -31.80 4.46
CA VAL A 235 -7.16 -32.40 3.15
C VAL A 235 -5.88 -33.23 3.21
N GLY A 236 -4.84 -32.72 3.85
CA GLY A 236 -3.58 -33.42 4.05
C GLY A 236 -3.76 -34.71 4.87
N ALA A 237 -4.54 -34.64 5.96
CA ALA A 237 -4.84 -35.80 6.79
C ALA A 237 -5.62 -36.88 6.02
N LEU A 238 -6.60 -36.48 5.20
CA LEU A 238 -7.35 -37.40 4.34
C LEU A 238 -6.44 -38.11 3.34
N LEU A 239 -5.52 -37.39 2.70
CA LEU A 239 -4.58 -37.95 1.72
C LEU A 239 -3.59 -38.92 2.37
N LEU A 240 -3.01 -38.55 3.50
CA LEU A 240 -2.10 -39.42 4.25
C LEU A 240 -2.81 -40.66 4.78
N GLY A 241 -4.00 -40.49 5.38
CA GLY A 241 -4.83 -41.61 5.84
C GLY A 241 -5.21 -42.56 4.71
N GLY A 242 -5.60 -42.01 3.55
CA GLY A 242 -5.89 -42.79 2.34
C GLY A 242 -4.68 -43.56 1.82
N ALA A 243 -3.50 -42.94 1.77
CA ALA A 243 -2.26 -43.59 1.35
C ALA A 243 -1.87 -44.75 2.30
N VAL A 244 -1.96 -44.53 3.61
CA VAL A 244 -1.70 -45.56 4.63
C VAL A 244 -2.70 -46.71 4.48
N PHE A 245 -3.99 -46.42 4.28
CA PHE A 245 -5.01 -47.43 4.07
C PHE A 245 -4.72 -48.30 2.84
N VAL A 246 -4.32 -47.70 1.71
CA VAL A 246 -3.93 -48.43 0.49
C VAL A 246 -2.74 -49.34 0.74
N VAL A 247 -1.69 -48.86 1.44
CA VAL A 247 -0.51 -49.66 1.77
C VAL A 247 -0.87 -50.86 2.65
N VAL A 248 -1.72 -50.65 3.68
CA VAL A 248 -2.20 -51.72 4.56
C VAL A 248 -3.05 -52.73 3.78
N ALA A 249 -3.94 -52.27 2.90
CA ALA A 249 -4.78 -53.15 2.08
C ALA A 249 -3.93 -54.01 1.11
N LEU A 250 -2.90 -53.43 0.50
CA LEU A 250 -1.96 -54.17 -0.36
C LEU A 250 -1.17 -55.22 0.43
N LEU A 251 -0.63 -54.87 1.60
CA LEU A 251 0.06 -55.81 2.50
C LEU A 251 -0.88 -56.96 2.92
N GLY A 252 -2.10 -56.64 3.32
CA GLY A 252 -3.12 -57.64 3.67
C GLY A 252 -3.45 -58.57 2.51
N THR A 253 -3.57 -58.03 1.28
CA THR A 253 -3.83 -58.80 0.06
C THR A 253 -2.66 -59.75 -0.25
N VAL A 254 -1.42 -59.27 -0.14
CA VAL A 254 -0.22 -60.09 -0.35
C VAL A 254 -0.13 -61.21 0.68
N LEU A 255 -0.42 -60.93 1.95
CA LEU A 255 -0.44 -61.94 3.02
C LEU A 255 -1.54 -62.98 2.80
N LEU A 256 -2.74 -62.55 2.36
CA LEU A 256 -3.85 -63.43 2.02
C LEU A 256 -3.45 -64.38 0.87
N ILE A 257 -2.89 -63.84 -0.23
CA ILE A 257 -2.42 -64.64 -1.36
C ILE A 257 -1.36 -65.65 -0.91
N ARG A 258 -0.42 -65.24 -0.05
CA ARG A 258 0.66 -66.12 0.43
C ARG A 258 0.12 -67.25 1.32
N PHE A 259 -0.87 -66.96 2.16
CA PHE A 259 -1.55 -67.96 2.99
C PHE A 259 -2.29 -69.00 2.14
N TRP A 260 -3.02 -68.54 1.12
CA TRP A 260 -3.77 -69.42 0.23
C TRP A 260 -2.86 -70.29 -0.67
N ARG A 261 -1.71 -69.76 -1.10
CA ARG A 261 -0.71 -70.55 -1.85
C ARG A 261 -0.09 -71.65 -0.99
N ARG A 262 0.20 -71.40 0.29
CA ARG A 262 0.72 -72.44 1.20
C ARG A 262 -0.29 -73.56 1.44
N ALA A 263 -1.58 -73.23 1.59
CA ALA A 263 -2.63 -74.23 1.79
C ALA A 263 -2.83 -75.17 0.58
N ARG A 264 -2.61 -74.68 -0.66
CA ARG A 264 -2.75 -75.48 -1.89
C ARG A 264 -1.54 -76.35 -2.22
N SER A 265 -0.39 -76.15 -1.57
CA SER A 265 0.79 -77.02 -1.75
C SER A 265 0.68 -78.35 -0.99
N GLY A 266 -0.38 -78.57 -0.22
CA GLY A 266 -0.76 -79.88 0.27
C GLY A 266 -1.50 -80.69 -0.80
N GLN A 267 -0.87 -80.98 -1.94
CA GLN A 267 -1.36 -82.06 -2.80
C GLN A 267 -1.14 -83.39 -2.04
N PRO A 268 -2.19 -84.17 -1.75
CA PRO A 268 -2.03 -85.48 -1.15
C PRO A 268 -1.21 -86.35 -2.11
N VAL A 269 -0.09 -86.86 -1.62
CA VAL A 269 0.67 -87.91 -2.29
C VAL A 269 -0.32 -89.04 -2.59
N ALA A 270 -0.57 -89.29 -3.87
CA ALA A 270 -1.40 -90.40 -4.30
C ALA A 270 -0.72 -91.70 -3.84
N THR A 271 -1.28 -92.31 -2.79
CA THR A 271 -0.89 -93.63 -2.32
C THR A 271 -1.04 -94.61 -3.48
N THR A 272 0.09 -95.05 -4.02
CA THR A 272 0.17 -96.09 -5.03
C THR A 272 -0.33 -97.39 -4.40
N ALA A 273 -1.39 -97.97 -4.96
CA ALA A 273 -1.95 -99.25 -4.53
C ALA A 273 -0.98 -100.39 -4.87
N PRO A 274 -0.61 -101.27 -3.93
CA PRO A 274 0.10 -102.50 -4.25
C PRO A 274 -0.88 -103.55 -4.78
N ASP A 275 -0.68 -103.88 -6.06
CA ASP A 275 -1.17 -105.09 -6.72
C ASP A 275 -0.30 -106.28 -6.27
N LEU A 276 -0.87 -107.25 -5.54
CA LEU A 276 -0.32 -108.60 -5.41
C LEU A 276 -1.43 -109.66 -5.27
N SER A 277 -1.81 -110.17 -6.43
CA SER A 277 -2.21 -111.54 -6.75
C SER A 277 -1.97 -112.65 -5.70
N VAL A 278 -3.00 -113.49 -5.53
CA VAL A 278 -2.98 -114.80 -4.86
C VAL A 278 -2.71 -115.91 -5.90
N PRO A 279 -1.84 -116.90 -5.60
CA PRO A 279 -1.98 -118.23 -6.17
C PRO A 279 -2.18 -119.29 -5.08
N ARG A 280 -3.34 -119.96 -5.20
CA ARG A 280 -3.73 -121.34 -4.81
C ARG A 280 -3.36 -121.86 -3.43
#